data_AF-G1V7B2-F1
#
_entry.id   AF-G1V7B2-F1
#
_cell.length_a   1.000
_cell.length_b   1.000
_cell.length_c   1.000
_cell.angle_alpha   90.00
_cell.angle_beta   90.00
_cell.angle_gamma   90.00
#
_symmetry.space_group_name_H-M   'P 1'
#
loop_
_entity.id
_entity.type
_entity.pdbx_description
1 polymer ?
#
loop_
_entity_poly.entity_id
_entity_poly.type
_entity_poly.pdbx_seq_one_letter_code
_entity_poly.pdbx_strand_id
1 'polypeptide(L)' 'AKSAFQAYPPDDFEVPDGISFANVDQTSGHLVESGGLRLPFYTGTEPGSSTSEEAISGVNTRGEDLLKQMF' A
#
# COMPACT_ATOMS: atom_id res chain seq x y z
N ALA A 1 27.58 -12.70 -19.73
CA ALA A 1 26.87 -12.06 -18.61
C ALA A 1 26.94 -13.00 -17.40
N LYS A 2 28.10 -13.18 -16.75
CA LYS A 2 28.79 -12.31 -15.77
C LYS A 2 27.92 -11.90 -14.58
N SER A 3 27.75 -12.85 -13.66
CA SER A 3 27.96 -12.80 -12.19
C SER A 3 27.61 -11.56 -11.36
N ALA A 4 26.96 -10.52 -11.89
CA ALA A 4 26.57 -9.33 -11.14
C ALA A 4 25.42 -9.60 -10.15
N PHE A 5 24.61 -10.62 -10.40
CA PHE A 5 23.52 -11.05 -9.51
C PHE A 5 24.00 -11.81 -8.26
N GLN A 6 25.28 -12.20 -8.21
CA GLN A 6 25.83 -12.92 -7.06
C GLN A 6 26.43 -11.98 -6.00
N ALA A 7 26.64 -10.70 -6.37
CA ALA A 7 27.26 -9.69 -5.50
C ALA A 7 26.27 -8.97 -4.57
N TYR A 8 24.96 -9.10 -4.83
CA TYR A 8 23.91 -8.54 -4.00
C TYR A 8 22.97 -9.66 -3.56
N PRO A 9 23.22 -10.28 -2.39
CA PRO A 9 22.25 -11.13 -1.73
C PRO A 9 20.85 -10.48 -1.73
N PRO A 10 19.76 -11.26 -1.79
CA PRO A 10 18.41 -10.71 -1.68
C PRO A 10 18.17 -9.96 -0.35
N ASP A 11 19.03 -10.18 0.65
CA ASP A 11 18.99 -9.56 1.97
C ASP A 11 19.99 -8.39 2.13
N ASP A 12 20.66 -7.93 1.06
CA ASP A 12 21.68 -6.86 1.13
C ASP A 12 21.10 -5.48 1.53
N PHE A 13 19.78 -5.36 1.51
CA PHE A 13 19.08 -4.14 1.88
C PHE A 13 18.12 -4.45 3.02
N GLU A 14 18.53 -4.12 4.23
CA GLU A 14 17.61 -4.14 5.37
C GLU A 14 16.43 -3.21 5.08
N VAL A 15 15.24 -3.71 5.36
CA VAL A 15 14.02 -2.92 5.24
C VAL A 15 14.07 -1.84 6.34
N PRO A 16 13.98 -0.54 5.99
CA PRO A 16 13.97 0.51 6.98
C PRO A 16 12.83 0.33 7.99
N ASP A 17 13.07 0.76 9.22
CA ASP A 17 12.03 0.76 10.26
C ASP A 17 10.78 1.50 9.78
N GLY A 18 9.61 0.93 10.10
CA GLY A 18 8.33 1.52 9.74
C GLY A 18 7.90 1.26 8.29
N ILE A 19 8.53 0.31 7.59
CA ILE A 19 8.06 -0.16 6.28
C ILE A 19 7.34 -1.51 6.40
N SER A 20 6.11 -1.57 5.88
CA SER A 20 5.28 -2.78 5.74
C SER A 20 5.16 -3.16 4.25
N PHE A 21 5.00 -4.45 3.95
CA PHE A 21 4.76 -4.90 2.58
C PHE A 21 3.34 -5.43 2.43
N ALA A 22 2.65 -5.00 1.37
CA ALA A 22 1.31 -5.47 1.02
C ALA A 22 1.26 -5.89 -0.45
N ASN A 23 0.40 -6.87 -0.75
CA ASN A 23 0.10 -7.27 -2.12
C ASN A 23 -1.05 -6.43 -2.63
N VAL A 24 -0.84 -5.74 -3.76
CA VAL A 24 -1.87 -4.90 -4.36
C VAL A 24 -2.17 -5.31 -5.80
N ASP A 25 -3.41 -5.12 -6.20
CA ASP A 25 -3.79 -5.20 -7.60
C ASP A 25 -3.11 -4.07 -8.40
N GLN A 26 -2.56 -4.40 -9.56
CA GLN A 26 -1.78 -3.45 -10.37
C GLN A 26 -2.64 -2.35 -10.99
N THR A 27 -3.94 -2.61 -11.19
CA THR A 27 -4.84 -1.69 -11.87
C THR A 27 -5.49 -0.72 -10.89
N SER A 28 -5.96 -1.25 -9.76
CA SER A 28 -6.72 -0.50 -8.76
C SER A 28 -5.89 -0.03 -7.57
N GLY A 29 -4.72 -0.63 -7.32
CA GLY A 29 -3.89 -0.32 -6.15
C GLY A 29 -4.47 -0.80 -4.81
N HIS A 30 -5.58 -1.55 -4.83
CA HIS A 30 -6.20 -2.11 -3.63
C HIS A 30 -5.53 -3.40 -3.18
N LEU A 31 -5.66 -3.72 -1.89
CA LEU A 31 -5.15 -4.95 -1.30
C LEU A 31 -5.76 -6.18 -1.98
N VAL A 32 -4.92 -7.19 -2.24
CA VAL A 32 -5.35 -8.50 -2.76
C VAL A 32 -4.75 -9.64 -1.94
N GLU A 33 -5.54 -10.69 -1.73
CA GLU A 33 -5.14 -11.83 -0.89
C GLU A 33 -4.13 -12.76 -1.58
N SER A 34 -4.18 -12.86 -2.90
CA SER A 34 -3.25 -13.67 -3.70
C SER A 34 -3.11 -13.13 -5.12
N GLY A 35 -1.92 -13.27 -5.69
CA GLY A 35 -1.54 -12.54 -6.91
C GLY A 35 -1.32 -11.05 -6.62
N GLY A 36 -0.88 -10.30 -7.63
CA GLY A 36 -0.61 -8.87 -7.51
C GLY A 36 0.86 -8.52 -7.31
N LEU A 37 1.11 -7.21 -7.16
CA LEU A 37 2.44 -6.63 -6.98
C LEU A 37 2.70 -6.41 -5.49
N ARG A 38 3.80 -6.94 -4.98
CA ARG A 38 4.23 -6.72 -3.61
C ARG A 38 4.99 -5.40 -3.51
N LEU A 39 4.41 -4.44 -2.79
CA LEU A 39 4.96 -3.08 -2.67
C LEU A 39 5.23 -2.70 -1.21
N PRO A 40 6.24 -1.84 -0.95
CA PRO A 40 6.50 -1.28 0.36
C PRO A 40 5.60 -0.06 0.65
N PHE A 41 5.15 0.06 1.89
CA PHE A 41 4.34 1.18 2.41
C PHE A 41 4.89 1.61 3.77
N TYR A 42 4.61 2.83 4.20
CA TYR A 42 4.80 3.18 5.60
C TYR A 42 3.77 2.43 6.45
N THR A 43 4.20 1.89 7.60
CA THR A 43 3.32 1.13 8.51
C THR A 43 2.06 1.94 8.86
N GLY A 44 0.90 1.34 8.64
CA GLY A 44 -0.42 1.96 8.85
C GLY A 44 -0.95 2.74 7.65
N THR A 45 -0.17 2.85 6.58
CA THR A 45 -0.61 3.43 5.29
C THR A 45 -0.86 2.37 4.22
N GLU A 46 -0.53 1.11 4.48
CA GLU A 46 -0.79 0.04 3.52
C GLU A 46 -2.31 -0.13 3.26
N PRO A 47 -2.71 -0.39 1.99
CA PRO A 47 -4.11 -0.57 1.63
C PRO A 47 -4.77 -1.65 2.50
N GLY A 48 -5.89 -1.34 3.13
CA GLY A 48 -6.60 -2.26 4.05
C GLY A 48 -6.12 -2.27 5.50
N SER A 49 -5.04 -1.55 5.86
CA SER A 49 -4.60 -1.39 7.26
C SER A 49 -5.46 -0.41 8.06
N SER A 50 -6.25 0.40 7.36
CA SER A 50 -7.18 1.31 8.01
C SER A 50 -8.40 0.53 8.52
N THR A 51 -8.23 -0.04 9.71
CA THR A 51 -9.30 -0.67 10.50
C THR A 51 -10.14 0.35 11.26
N SER A 52 -9.85 1.65 11.12
CA SER A 52 -10.68 2.70 11.66
C SER A 52 -12.03 2.71 10.96
N GLU A 53 -13.12 2.73 11.72
CA GLU A 53 -14.49 2.89 11.20
C GLU A 53 -14.60 4.10 10.25
N GLU A 54 -13.80 5.15 10.44
CA GLU A 54 -13.76 6.31 9.55
C GLU A 54 -13.18 6.03 8.16
N ALA A 55 -12.28 5.06 8.00
CA ALA A 55 -11.68 4.74 6.72
C ALA A 55 -12.53 3.77 5.88
N ILE A 56 -13.29 2.89 6.54
CA ILE A 56 -14.24 1.98 5.89
C ILE A 56 -15.62 2.61 5.68
N SER A 57 -16.05 3.54 6.55
CA SER A 57 -17.37 4.18 6.48
C SER A 57 -17.34 5.63 5.97
N GLY A 58 -16.19 6.31 5.99
CA GLY A 58 -16.10 7.76 5.75
C GLY A 58 -15.84 8.18 4.30
N VAL A 59 -15.54 7.25 3.39
CA VAL A 59 -15.22 7.58 1.99
C VAL A 59 -16.44 8.12 1.23
N ASN A 60 -17.66 7.69 1.59
CA ASN A 60 -18.86 8.08 0.84
C ASN A 60 -19.59 9.31 1.40
N THR A 61 -19.41 9.68 2.67
CA THR A 61 -20.11 10.81 3.30
C THR A 61 -19.28 12.08 3.33
N ARG A 62 -17.95 11.98 3.55
CA ARG A 62 -17.06 13.16 3.52
C ARG A 62 -16.85 13.70 2.10
N GLY A 63 -16.83 12.83 1.09
CA GLY A 63 -16.69 13.25 -0.31
C GLY A 63 -17.88 14.07 -0.83
N GLU A 64 -19.10 13.69 -0.45
CA GLU A 64 -20.32 14.42 -0.84
C GLU A 64 -20.38 15.80 -0.19
N ASP A 65 -20.03 15.92 1.09
CA ASP A 65 -20.06 17.18 1.84
C ASP A 65 -19.03 18.19 1.30
N LEU A 66 -17.85 17.72 0.89
CA LEU A 66 -16.83 18.55 0.23
C LEU A 66 -17.28 19.07 -1.14
N LEU A 67 -18.06 18.28 -1.91
CA LEU A 67 -18.62 18.72 -3.20
C LEU A 67 -19.77 19.72 -3.02
N LYS A 68 -20.57 19.56 -1.95
CA LYS A 68 -21.66 20.48 -1.60
C LYS A 68 -21.17 21.83 -1.04
N GLN A 69 -19.95 21.91 -0.52
CA GLN A 69 -19.37 23.19 -0.11
C GLN A 69 -18.90 24.06 -1.28
N MET A 70 -18.75 23.48 -2.48
CA MET A 70 -18.33 24.21 -3.68
C MET A 70 -19.51 24.68 -4.57
N PHE A 71 -20.75 24.29 -4.26
CA PHE A 71 -21.95 24.67 -5.01
C PHE A 71 -23.10 25.10 -4.11
#